data_AF-A0AAX3WE15-F1
#
_entry.id   AF-A0AAX3WE15-F1
#
_cell.length_a   1.000
_cell.length_b   1.000
_cell.length_c   1.000
_cell.angle_alpha   90.00
_cell.angle_beta   90.00
_cell.angle_gamma   90.00
#
_symmetry.space_group_name_H-M   'P 1'
#
loop_
_entity.id
_entity.type
_entity.pdbx_description
1 polymer ?
#
loop_
_entity_poly.entity_id
_entity_poly.type
_entity_poly.pdbx_seq_one_letter_code
_entity_poly.pdbx_strand_id
1 'polypeptide(L)'
;MSDLLNYGNVVAGLSLAAAASAIFLCFKNQKGAAAIMGGLFVTMAIISQLQSFKSFKAFTVEAQLQDKIDRADELIKQLRELSILVAKAGYGSTGISMLALGGLQTSELTLTKDFDSLLDRLRLSRVEMLDARRPLLRVVALKLVAYMSATSSAIMGLKADNEELGKNLSAPEFGMTTQMLQEKVLTIDTPEQLKSVLELSLPAGMSSTQRAAADRFIGRLVQVYEGCRDHVGLTSEFLEIDRLAASSAGDADMAKAIFEGRLVD
;
A
#
# COMPACT_ATOMS: atom_id res chain seq x y z
N MET A 1 15.98 43.97 8.61
CA MET A 1 17.05 43.64 9.58
C MET A 1 17.91 44.87 9.93
N SER A 2 17.93 45.90 9.08
CA SER A 2 18.60 47.20 9.29
C SER A 2 18.00 48.08 10.41
N ASP A 3 16.71 47.95 10.72
CA ASP A 3 16.07 48.81 11.74
C ASP A 3 16.37 48.43 13.19
N LEU A 4 16.79 47.17 13.44
CA LEU A 4 17.21 46.70 14.77
C LEU A 4 18.56 47.28 15.20
N LEU A 5 19.46 47.56 14.25
CA LEU A 5 20.76 48.20 14.51
C LEU A 5 20.59 49.69 14.86
N ASN A 6 19.61 50.36 14.26
CA ASN A 6 19.37 51.78 14.50
C ASN A 6 18.75 52.02 15.90
N TYR A 7 17.87 51.13 16.35
CA TYR A 7 17.33 51.18 17.72
C TYR A 7 18.41 50.94 18.79
N GLY A 8 19.36 50.03 18.55
CA GLY A 8 20.46 49.76 19.47
C GLY A 8 21.37 50.97 19.69
N ASN A 9 21.70 51.69 18.60
CA ASN A 9 22.56 52.88 18.68
C ASN A 9 21.85 54.07 19.35
N VAL A 10 20.55 54.25 19.12
CA VAL A 10 19.78 55.32 19.77
C VAL A 10 19.62 55.07 21.27
N VAL A 11 19.34 53.83 21.68
CA VAL A 11 19.24 53.48 23.12
C VAL A 11 20.61 53.58 23.80
N ALA A 12 21.68 53.15 23.14
CA ALA A 12 23.04 53.30 23.65
C ALA A 12 23.41 54.78 23.83
N GLY A 13 23.12 55.64 22.83
CA GLY A 13 23.37 57.08 22.90
C GLY A 13 22.59 57.78 24.02
N LEU A 14 21.31 57.46 24.19
CA LEU A 14 20.47 57.99 25.28
C LEU A 14 20.95 57.52 26.66
N SER A 15 21.39 56.27 26.78
CA SER A 15 21.92 55.74 28.04
C SER A 15 23.25 56.41 28.45
N LEU A 16 24.12 56.71 27.48
CA LEU A 16 25.38 57.42 27.68
C LEU A 16 25.15 58.89 28.08
N ALA A 17 24.19 59.56 27.43
CA ALA A 17 23.80 60.92 27.78
C ALA A 17 23.17 61.00 29.19
N ALA A 18 22.31 60.03 29.55
CA ALA A 18 21.73 59.94 30.87
C ALA A 18 22.78 59.65 31.96
N ALA A 19 23.74 58.76 31.68
CA ALA A 19 24.85 58.47 32.58
C ALA A 19 25.77 59.69 32.79
N ALA A 20 26.12 60.41 31.72
CA ALA A 20 26.91 61.65 31.81
C ALA A 20 26.18 62.72 32.63
N SER A 21 24.87 62.85 32.46
CA SER A 21 24.01 63.78 33.22
C SER A 21 23.95 63.41 34.70
N ALA A 22 23.88 62.11 35.02
CA ALA A 22 23.88 61.60 36.39
C ALA A 22 25.23 61.84 37.10
N ILE A 23 26.35 61.64 36.38
CA ILE A 23 27.70 61.93 36.90
C ILE A 23 27.86 63.43 37.17
N PHE A 24 27.35 64.29 36.28
CA PHE A 24 27.40 65.75 36.47
C PHE A 24 26.55 66.23 37.66
N LEU A 25 25.37 65.64 37.88
CA LEU A 25 24.53 65.90 39.06
C LEU A 25 25.14 65.35 40.36
N CYS A 26 25.92 64.28 40.28
CA CYS A 26 26.62 63.68 41.42
C CYS A 26 27.64 64.63 42.06
N PHE A 27 28.32 65.43 41.24
CA PHE A 27 29.26 66.44 41.73
C PHE A 27 28.59 67.63 42.44
N LYS A 28 27.28 67.84 42.27
CA LYS A 28 26.58 69.04 42.78
C LYS A 28 25.67 68.78 43.97
N ASN A 29 25.31 67.53 44.31
CA ASN A 29 24.47 67.23 45.47
C ASN A 29 24.51 65.75 45.93
N GLN A 30 25.08 65.46 47.11
CA GLN A 30 25.37 64.11 47.61
C GLN A 30 24.14 63.19 47.80
N LYS A 31 22.94 63.74 48.01
CA LYS A 31 21.72 62.92 48.25
C LYS A 31 20.92 62.61 46.98
N GLY A 32 20.96 63.50 45.98
CA GLY A 32 20.28 63.29 44.69
C GLY A 32 20.99 62.24 43.82
N ALA A 33 22.32 62.17 43.93
CA ALA A 33 23.13 61.21 43.19
C ALA A 33 22.85 59.74 43.54
N ALA A 34 22.64 59.45 44.82
CA ALA A 34 22.31 58.11 45.30
C ALA A 34 20.96 57.64 44.75
N ALA A 35 19.97 58.52 44.66
CA ALA A 35 18.67 58.22 44.08
C ALA A 35 18.75 57.92 42.57
N ILE A 36 19.56 58.69 41.83
CA ILE A 36 19.73 58.48 40.38
C ILE A 36 20.50 57.18 40.11
N MET A 37 21.58 56.89 40.84
CA MET A 37 22.32 55.64 40.71
C MET A 37 21.48 54.42 41.12
N GLY A 38 20.67 54.53 42.17
CA GLY A 38 19.72 53.48 42.56
C GLY A 38 18.66 53.22 41.48
N GLY A 39 18.09 54.28 40.88
CA GLY A 39 17.13 54.15 39.78
C GLY A 39 17.75 53.53 38.52
N LEU A 40 19.01 53.88 38.21
CA LEU A 40 19.75 53.32 37.08
C LEU A 40 20.10 51.84 37.31
N PHE A 41 20.44 51.46 38.55
CA PHE A 41 20.67 50.06 38.92
C PHE A 41 19.39 49.21 38.80
N VAL A 42 18.25 49.73 39.27
CA VAL A 42 16.96 49.03 39.16
C VAL A 42 16.53 48.87 37.70
N THR A 43 16.66 49.91 36.87
CA THR A 43 16.33 49.81 35.44
C THR A 43 17.26 48.83 34.71
N MET A 44 18.56 48.82 35.02
CA MET A 44 19.51 47.86 34.46
C MET A 44 19.18 46.41 34.90
N ALA A 45 18.80 46.21 36.16
CA ALA A 45 18.37 44.91 36.68
C ALA A 45 17.09 44.39 35.99
N ILE A 46 16.12 45.28 35.72
CA ILE A 46 14.89 44.94 34.98
C ILE A 46 15.23 44.58 33.52
N ILE A 47 16.10 45.33 32.86
CA ILE A 47 16.54 45.04 31.48
C ILE A 47 17.30 43.72 31.40
N SER A 48 18.13 43.40 32.41
CA SER A 48 18.81 42.11 32.51
C SER A 48 17.82 40.95 32.67
N GLN A 49 16.77 41.12 33.48
CA GLN A 49 15.71 40.13 33.65
C GLN A 49 14.84 39.96 32.39
N LEU A 50 14.67 41.03 31.58
CA LEU A 50 13.97 40.97 30.29
C LEU A 50 14.63 40.03 29.27
N GLN A 51 15.94 39.81 29.35
CA GLN A 51 16.61 38.81 28.52
C GLN A 51 16.25 37.38 28.94
N SER A 52 16.07 37.13 30.25
CA SER A 52 15.57 35.85 30.77
C SER A 52 14.14 35.55 30.30
N PHE A 53 13.30 36.55 30.02
CA PHE A 53 11.98 36.33 29.41
C PHE A 53 12.05 35.92 27.93
N LYS A 54 13.14 36.23 27.22
CA LYS A 54 13.33 35.75 25.83
C LYS A 54 13.62 34.26 25.77
N SER A 55 14.34 33.69 26.75
CA SER A 55 14.56 32.25 26.82
C SER A 55 13.27 31.49 27.14
N PHE A 56 12.38 32.04 27.98
CA PHE A 56 11.04 31.46 28.18
C PHE A 56 10.19 31.43 26.91
N LYS A 57 10.25 32.49 26.08
CA LYS A 57 9.57 32.48 24.77
C LYS A 57 10.16 31.45 23.81
N ALA A 58 11.49 31.31 23.77
CA ALA A 58 12.14 30.29 22.95
C ALA A 58 11.71 28.88 23.38
N PHE A 59 11.70 28.61 24.69
CA PHE A 59 11.28 27.32 25.25
C PHE A 59 9.79 27.01 24.97
N THR A 60 8.93 28.03 25.04
CA THR A 60 7.50 27.87 24.71
C THR A 60 7.29 27.62 23.22
N VAL A 61 8.06 28.28 22.35
CA VAL A 61 8.00 28.06 20.89
C VAL A 61 8.51 26.66 20.53
N GLU A 62 9.57 26.19 21.16
CA GLU A 62 10.12 24.84 20.95
C GLU A 62 9.12 23.77 21.40
N ALA A 63 8.50 23.92 22.58
CA ALA A 63 7.45 23.02 23.05
C ALA A 63 6.22 23.01 22.11
N GLN A 64 5.81 24.17 21.59
CA GLN A 64 4.71 24.26 20.62
C GLN A 64 5.08 23.64 19.26
N LEU A 65 6.33 23.75 18.83
CA LEU A 65 6.81 23.10 17.61
C LEU A 65 6.82 21.58 17.78
N GLN A 66 7.26 21.08 18.92
CA GLN A 66 7.29 19.65 19.20
C GLN A 66 5.88 19.05 19.27
N ASP A 67 4.93 19.68 19.98
CA ASP A 67 3.51 19.26 19.99
C ASP A 67 2.88 19.30 18.58
N LYS A 68 3.24 20.28 17.74
CA LYS A 68 2.79 20.32 16.35
C LYS A 68 3.39 19.21 15.48
N ILE A 69 4.66 18.87 15.69
CA ILE A 69 5.34 17.78 14.99
C ILE A 69 4.70 16.45 15.39
N ASP A 70 4.50 16.21 16.69
CA ASP A 70 3.88 14.98 17.19
C ASP A 70 2.45 14.80 16.64
N ARG A 71 1.66 15.89 16.60
CA ARG A 71 0.33 15.87 15.98
C ARG A 71 0.39 15.66 14.47
N ALA A 72 1.36 16.23 13.78
CA ALA A 72 1.53 16.02 12.34
C ALA A 72 1.86 14.55 12.04
N ASP A 73 2.74 13.92 12.85
CA ASP A 73 3.09 12.51 12.72
C ASP A 73 1.87 11.60 12.97
N GLU A 74 1.05 11.90 13.97
CA GLU A 74 -0.19 11.17 14.23
C GLU A 74 -1.18 11.32 13.06
N LEU A 75 -1.35 12.52 12.51
CA LEU A 75 -2.20 12.76 11.34
C LEU A 75 -1.69 12.03 10.09
N ILE A 76 -0.37 12.00 9.87
CA ILE A 76 0.25 11.26 8.76
C ILE A 76 -0.01 9.77 8.92
N LYS A 77 0.08 9.24 10.14
CA LYS A 77 -0.23 7.84 10.45
C LYS A 77 -1.69 7.51 10.15
N GLN A 78 -2.64 8.34 10.61
CA GLN A 78 -4.06 8.16 10.33
C GLN A 78 -4.36 8.24 8.82
N LEU A 79 -3.76 9.19 8.10
CA LEU A 79 -3.88 9.28 6.64
C LEU A 79 -3.32 8.05 5.94
N ARG A 80 -2.20 7.50 6.41
CA ARG A 80 -1.64 6.25 5.86
C ARG A 80 -2.60 5.08 6.07
N GLU A 81 -3.14 4.91 7.27
CA GLU A 81 -4.10 3.84 7.59
C GLU A 81 -5.38 3.94 6.74
N LEU A 82 -5.94 5.15 6.61
CA LEU A 82 -7.09 5.41 5.75
C LEU A 82 -6.79 5.15 4.27
N SER A 83 -5.62 5.56 3.79
CA SER A 83 -5.22 5.34 2.39
C SER A 83 -5.08 3.86 2.06
N ILE A 84 -4.53 3.06 2.98
CA ILE A 84 -4.46 1.59 2.85
C ILE A 84 -5.87 1.01 2.80
N LEU A 85 -6.79 1.47 3.66
CA LEU A 85 -8.16 0.97 3.68
C LEU A 85 -8.92 1.30 2.39
N VAL A 86 -8.77 2.53 1.88
CA VAL A 86 -9.36 2.96 0.60
C VAL A 86 -8.76 2.17 -0.55
N ALA A 87 -7.45 1.95 -0.57
CA ALA A 87 -6.81 1.13 -1.60
C ALA A 87 -7.31 -0.32 -1.57
N LYS A 88 -7.43 -0.93 -0.38
CA LYS A 88 -8.04 -2.28 -0.23
C LYS A 88 -9.44 -2.35 -0.81
N ALA A 89 -10.28 -1.35 -0.51
CA ALA A 89 -11.63 -1.26 -1.06
C ALA A 89 -11.62 -1.05 -2.59
N GLY A 90 -10.70 -0.22 -3.09
CA GLY A 90 -10.50 0.01 -4.52
C GLY A 90 -10.10 -1.25 -5.28
N TYR A 91 -9.06 -1.95 -4.80
CA TYR A 91 -8.62 -3.23 -5.36
C TYR A 91 -9.70 -4.30 -5.27
N GLY A 92 -10.45 -4.35 -4.17
CA GLY A 92 -11.61 -5.23 -4.02
C GLY A 92 -12.69 -4.93 -5.05
N SER A 93 -13.02 -3.66 -5.25
CA SER A 93 -13.98 -3.20 -6.26
C SER A 93 -13.54 -3.58 -7.67
N THR A 94 -12.29 -3.30 -8.06
CA THR A 94 -11.73 -3.72 -9.35
C THR A 94 -11.78 -5.24 -9.53
N GLY A 95 -11.44 -6.01 -8.51
CA GLY A 95 -11.55 -7.46 -8.56
C GLY A 95 -12.99 -7.93 -8.77
N ILE A 96 -13.97 -7.35 -8.06
CA ILE A 96 -15.39 -7.68 -8.23
C ILE A 96 -15.85 -7.33 -9.65
N SER A 97 -15.49 -6.17 -10.18
CA SER A 97 -15.84 -5.79 -11.54
C SER A 97 -15.22 -6.72 -12.59
N MET A 98 -13.97 -7.14 -12.40
CA MET A 98 -13.30 -8.13 -13.25
C MET A 98 -14.07 -9.46 -13.30
N LEU A 99 -14.65 -9.88 -12.17
CA LEU A 99 -15.51 -11.07 -12.10
C LEU A 99 -16.85 -10.83 -12.80
N ALA A 100 -17.49 -9.69 -12.53
CA ALA A 100 -18.83 -9.39 -13.03
C ALA A 100 -18.88 -9.14 -14.54
N LEU A 101 -17.83 -8.55 -15.12
CA LEU A 101 -17.81 -8.10 -16.51
C LEU A 101 -17.03 -9.03 -17.44
N GLY A 102 -16.51 -10.15 -16.93
CA GLY A 102 -15.80 -11.14 -17.74
C GLY A 102 -14.41 -10.69 -18.22
N GLY A 103 -13.83 -9.65 -17.61
CA GLY A 103 -12.50 -9.16 -17.92
C GLY A 103 -12.23 -7.78 -17.33
N LEU A 104 -10.97 -7.33 -17.32
CA LEU A 104 -10.64 -5.96 -16.92
C LEU A 104 -10.98 -4.95 -18.01
N GLN A 105 -11.67 -3.89 -17.61
CA GLN A 105 -11.78 -2.70 -18.44
C GLN A 105 -10.51 -1.85 -18.35
N THR A 106 -10.21 -1.10 -19.41
CA THR A 106 -9.06 -0.17 -19.44
C THR A 106 -9.15 0.89 -18.33
N SER A 107 -10.36 1.32 -17.98
CA SER A 107 -10.65 2.23 -16.86
C SER A 107 -10.23 1.67 -15.50
N GLU A 108 -10.33 0.36 -15.31
CA GLU A 108 -9.99 -0.32 -14.06
C GLU A 108 -8.47 -0.54 -13.94
N LEU A 109 -7.80 -0.76 -15.07
CA LEU A 109 -6.33 -0.76 -15.14
C LEU A 109 -5.75 0.61 -14.82
N THR A 110 -6.41 1.70 -15.24
CA THR A 110 -5.97 3.05 -14.85
C THR A 110 -6.22 3.31 -13.37
N LEU A 111 -7.37 2.89 -12.84
CA LEU A 111 -7.69 3.07 -11.42
C LEU A 111 -6.71 2.33 -10.50
N THR A 112 -6.34 1.10 -10.85
CA THR A 112 -5.33 0.34 -10.10
C THR A 112 -3.97 1.03 -10.14
N LYS A 113 -3.53 1.55 -11.29
CA LYS A 113 -2.29 2.34 -11.40
C LYS A 113 -2.32 3.62 -10.56
N ASP A 114 -3.47 4.28 -10.47
CA ASP A 114 -3.62 5.48 -9.64
C ASP A 114 -3.46 5.14 -8.15
N PHE A 115 -4.05 4.02 -7.69
CA PHE A 115 -3.80 3.53 -6.33
C PHE A 115 -2.34 3.17 -6.11
N ASP A 116 -1.67 2.54 -7.08
CA ASP A 116 -0.25 2.19 -6.98
C ASP A 116 0.62 3.44 -6.78
N SER A 117 0.35 4.50 -7.55
CA SER A 117 1.02 5.80 -7.43
C SER A 117 0.78 6.46 -6.07
N LEU A 118 -0.45 6.36 -5.53
CA LEU A 118 -0.77 6.87 -4.19
C LEU A 118 -0.03 6.10 -3.10
N LEU A 119 0.01 4.76 -3.18
CA LEU A 119 0.68 3.92 -2.19
C LEU A 119 2.21 4.07 -2.23
N ASP A 120 2.79 4.26 -3.42
CA ASP A 120 4.22 4.51 -3.59
C ASP A 120 4.63 5.86 -2.95
N ARG A 121 3.81 6.91 -3.11
CA ARG A 121 4.02 8.21 -2.45
C ARG A 121 4.01 8.11 -0.93
N LEU A 122 3.23 7.18 -0.37
CA LEU A 122 3.18 6.94 1.08
C LEU A 122 4.36 6.12 1.60
N ARG A 123 5.26 5.67 0.71
CA ARG A 123 6.45 4.86 1.00
C ARG A 123 6.12 3.61 1.82
N LEU A 124 5.05 2.91 1.43
CA LEU A 124 4.67 1.67 2.07
C LEU A 124 5.73 0.59 1.82
N SER A 125 5.94 -0.25 2.82
CA SER A 125 6.75 -1.45 2.68
C SER A 125 6.09 -2.45 1.72
N ARG A 126 6.89 -3.37 1.16
CA ARG A 126 6.37 -4.45 0.29
C ARG A 126 5.30 -5.29 0.98
N VAL A 127 5.44 -5.49 2.30
CA VAL A 127 4.47 -6.25 3.11
C VAL A 127 3.13 -5.51 3.20
N GLU A 128 3.15 -4.20 3.44
CA GLU A 128 1.94 -3.37 3.48
C GLU A 128 1.26 -3.30 2.11
N MET A 129 2.04 -3.20 1.02
CA MET A 129 1.49 -3.23 -0.33
C MET A 129 0.82 -4.57 -0.67
N LEU A 130 1.46 -5.68 -0.31
CA LEU A 130 0.87 -7.02 -0.49
C LEU A 130 -0.43 -7.19 0.33
N ASP A 131 -0.46 -6.68 1.56
CA ASP A 131 -1.66 -6.71 2.39
C ASP A 131 -2.78 -5.84 1.80
N ALA A 132 -2.44 -4.68 1.23
CA ALA A 132 -3.39 -3.80 0.54
C ALA A 132 -3.98 -4.45 -0.71
N ARG A 133 -3.16 -5.18 -1.49
CA ARG A 133 -3.57 -5.84 -2.74
C ARG A 133 -4.11 -7.25 -2.58
N ARG A 134 -4.09 -7.81 -1.36
CA ARG A 134 -4.62 -9.16 -1.09
C ARG A 134 -6.01 -9.41 -1.69
N PRO A 135 -6.98 -8.48 -1.63
CA PRO A 135 -8.29 -8.69 -2.27
C PRO A 135 -8.20 -8.94 -3.78
N LEU A 136 -7.34 -8.20 -4.49
CA LEU A 136 -7.13 -8.38 -5.93
C LEU A 136 -6.46 -9.73 -6.23
N LEU A 137 -5.44 -10.11 -5.46
CA LEU A 137 -4.76 -11.40 -5.64
C LEU A 137 -5.71 -12.59 -5.43
N ARG A 138 -6.66 -12.49 -4.50
CA ARG A 138 -7.69 -13.52 -4.31
C ARG A 138 -8.61 -13.64 -5.52
N VAL A 139 -8.94 -12.53 -6.18
CA VAL A 139 -9.70 -12.56 -7.43
C VAL A 139 -8.88 -13.18 -8.57
N VAL A 140 -7.60 -12.88 -8.67
CA VAL A 140 -6.67 -13.54 -9.61
C VAL A 140 -6.70 -15.06 -9.40
N ALA A 141 -6.55 -15.52 -8.15
CA ALA A 141 -6.63 -16.95 -7.82
C ALA A 141 -7.99 -17.56 -8.22
N LEU A 142 -9.10 -16.87 -7.93
CA LEU A 142 -10.44 -17.32 -8.31
C LEU A 142 -10.61 -17.46 -9.82
N LYS A 143 -10.12 -16.50 -10.61
CA LYS A 143 -10.15 -16.55 -12.08
C LYS A 143 -9.34 -17.73 -12.62
N LEU A 144 -8.15 -17.99 -12.09
CA LEU A 144 -7.32 -19.12 -12.50
C LEU A 144 -7.97 -20.47 -12.15
N VAL A 145 -8.59 -20.57 -10.98
CA VAL A 145 -9.36 -21.78 -10.58
C VAL A 145 -10.60 -21.97 -11.44
N ALA A 146 -11.31 -20.89 -11.80
CA ALA A 146 -12.44 -20.95 -12.72
C ALA A 146 -12.01 -21.43 -14.12
N TYR A 147 -10.89 -20.92 -14.64
CA TYR A 147 -10.32 -21.34 -15.93
C TYR A 147 -9.94 -22.83 -15.92
N MET A 148 -9.31 -23.29 -14.84
CA MET A 148 -9.01 -24.72 -14.65
C MET A 148 -10.26 -25.59 -14.57
N SER A 149 -11.31 -25.11 -13.88
CA SER A 149 -12.59 -25.82 -13.76
C SER A 149 -13.32 -25.92 -15.11
N ALA A 150 -13.26 -24.87 -15.93
CA ALA A 150 -13.77 -24.87 -17.30
C ALA A 150 -13.01 -25.86 -18.18
N THR A 151 -11.67 -25.85 -18.11
CA THR A 151 -10.80 -26.80 -18.81
C THR A 151 -11.11 -28.24 -18.40
N SER A 152 -11.26 -28.52 -17.10
CA SER A 152 -11.64 -29.84 -16.58
C SER A 152 -13.00 -30.30 -17.09
N SER A 153 -13.99 -29.40 -17.13
CA SER A 153 -15.31 -29.69 -17.68
C SER A 153 -15.25 -29.99 -19.18
N ALA A 154 -14.41 -29.26 -19.94
CA ALA A 154 -14.19 -29.52 -21.36
C ALA A 154 -13.49 -30.86 -21.61
N ILE A 155 -12.53 -31.27 -20.76
CA ILE A 155 -11.93 -32.62 -20.80
C ILE A 155 -13.00 -33.70 -20.65
N MET A 156 -13.93 -33.50 -19.71
CA MET A 156 -15.07 -34.41 -19.52
C MET A 156 -16.02 -34.44 -20.71
N GLY A 157 -16.16 -33.32 -21.44
CA GLY A 157 -16.90 -33.28 -22.71
C GLY A 157 -16.25 -34.13 -23.80
N LEU A 158 -14.92 -34.07 -23.94
CA LEU A 158 -14.17 -34.85 -24.93
C LEU A 158 -14.24 -36.36 -24.71
N LYS A 159 -14.52 -36.81 -23.48
CA LYS A 159 -14.80 -38.23 -23.19
C LYS A 159 -15.94 -38.78 -24.05
N ALA A 160 -16.97 -37.97 -24.33
CA ALA A 160 -18.11 -38.42 -25.14
C ALA A 160 -17.72 -38.72 -26.59
N ASP A 161 -16.67 -38.05 -27.10
CA ASP A 161 -16.21 -38.17 -28.48
C ASP A 161 -15.13 -39.25 -28.66
N ASN A 162 -14.46 -39.68 -27.58
CA ASN A 162 -13.38 -40.67 -27.62
C ASN A 162 -13.40 -41.63 -26.41
N GLU A 163 -14.16 -42.71 -26.56
CA GLU A 163 -14.48 -43.67 -25.50
C GLU A 163 -13.25 -44.45 -24.99
N GLU A 164 -12.24 -44.69 -25.84
CA GLU A 164 -11.02 -45.42 -25.43
C GLU A 164 -10.11 -44.58 -24.52
N LEU A 165 -9.81 -43.34 -24.91
CA LEU A 165 -8.96 -42.43 -24.14
C LEU A 165 -9.67 -41.91 -22.88
N GLY A 166 -10.99 -41.81 -22.90
CA GLY A 166 -11.81 -41.30 -21.80
C GLY A 166 -12.39 -42.37 -20.87
N LYS A 167 -12.14 -43.67 -21.12
CA LYS A 167 -12.81 -44.78 -20.42
C LYS A 167 -12.70 -44.71 -18.89
N ASN A 168 -11.52 -44.36 -18.41
CA ASN A 168 -11.21 -44.32 -16.97
C ASN A 168 -11.48 -42.94 -16.35
N LEU A 169 -11.77 -41.91 -17.15
CA LEU A 169 -12.03 -40.57 -16.64
C LEU A 169 -13.37 -40.55 -15.91
N SER A 170 -13.33 -40.15 -14.65
CA SER A 170 -14.53 -39.76 -13.89
C SER A 170 -14.49 -38.28 -13.63
N ALA A 171 -15.67 -37.68 -13.50
CA ALA A 171 -15.77 -36.31 -13.02
C ALA A 171 -14.91 -36.16 -11.75
N PRO A 172 -14.29 -35.00 -11.53
CA PRO A 172 -13.56 -34.76 -10.30
C PRO A 172 -14.47 -35.12 -9.13
N GLU A 173 -13.93 -35.71 -8.07
CA GLU A 173 -14.69 -36.02 -6.86
C GLU A 173 -15.08 -34.71 -6.16
N PHE A 174 -16.04 -33.98 -6.74
CA PHE A 174 -16.71 -32.82 -6.16
C PHE A 174 -17.71 -33.28 -5.08
N GLY A 175 -17.26 -34.15 -4.17
CA GLY A 175 -17.89 -34.26 -2.84
C GLY A 175 -17.81 -32.93 -2.06
N MET A 176 -16.99 -32.00 -2.55
CA MET A 176 -17.01 -30.59 -2.20
C MET A 176 -18.11 -29.87 -2.97
N THR A 177 -19.13 -29.40 -2.24
CA THR A 177 -20.08 -28.41 -2.75
C THR A 177 -19.30 -27.24 -3.38
N THR A 178 -19.88 -26.56 -4.37
CA THR A 178 -19.36 -25.31 -4.95
C THR A 178 -18.92 -24.31 -3.86
N GLN A 179 -19.56 -24.40 -2.69
CA GLN A 179 -19.27 -23.67 -1.46
C GLN A 179 -17.90 -23.99 -0.85
N MET A 180 -17.46 -25.25 -0.78
CA MET A 180 -16.12 -25.61 -0.27
C MET A 180 -15.01 -25.15 -1.21
N LEU A 181 -15.24 -25.20 -2.53
CA LEU A 181 -14.30 -24.65 -3.50
C LEU A 181 -14.19 -23.13 -3.34
N GLN A 182 -15.33 -22.43 -3.19
CA GLN A 182 -15.34 -21.00 -2.91
C GLN A 182 -14.59 -20.66 -1.61
N GLU A 183 -14.85 -21.38 -0.52
CA GLU A 183 -14.17 -21.17 0.77
C GLU A 183 -12.66 -21.37 0.66
N LYS A 184 -12.22 -22.45 0.01
CA LYS A 184 -10.80 -22.71 -0.23
C LYS A 184 -10.17 -21.63 -1.09
N VAL A 185 -10.84 -21.18 -2.16
CA VAL A 185 -10.32 -20.13 -3.03
C VAL A 185 -10.15 -18.80 -2.30
N LEU A 186 -11.09 -18.44 -1.42
CA LEU A 186 -11.02 -17.21 -0.63
C LEU A 186 -9.89 -17.20 0.42
N THR A 187 -9.29 -18.36 0.69
CA THR A 187 -8.16 -18.52 1.62
C THR A 187 -6.82 -18.72 0.91
N ILE A 188 -6.78 -18.63 -0.42
CA ILE A 188 -5.52 -18.69 -1.19
C ILE A 188 -4.74 -17.39 -1.00
N ASP A 189 -3.64 -17.50 -0.27
CA ASP A 189 -2.65 -16.43 -0.09
C ASP A 189 -1.23 -16.87 -0.54
N THR A 190 -1.06 -18.14 -0.94
CA THR A 190 0.22 -18.73 -1.36
C THR A 190 0.11 -19.55 -2.65
N PRO A 191 1.19 -19.65 -3.46
CA PRO A 191 1.25 -20.49 -4.66
C PRO A 191 0.92 -21.97 -4.38
N GLU A 192 1.35 -22.50 -3.24
CA GLU A 192 1.13 -23.90 -2.85
C GLU A 192 -0.34 -24.18 -2.54
N GLN A 193 -1.04 -23.23 -1.90
CA GLN A 193 -2.48 -23.32 -1.68
C GLN A 193 -3.24 -23.29 -3.01
N LEU A 194 -2.85 -22.40 -3.93
CA LEU A 194 -3.44 -22.36 -5.26
C LEU A 194 -3.25 -23.68 -5.99
N LYS A 195 -2.01 -24.21 -6.01
CA LYS A 195 -1.69 -25.50 -6.62
C LYS A 195 -2.58 -26.62 -6.08
N SER A 196 -2.72 -26.70 -4.76
CA SER A 196 -3.55 -27.70 -4.09
C SER A 196 -5.02 -27.60 -4.52
N VAL A 197 -5.55 -26.38 -4.68
CA VAL A 197 -6.93 -26.16 -5.15
C VAL A 197 -7.09 -26.51 -6.63
N LEU A 198 -6.11 -26.18 -7.48
CA LEU A 198 -6.13 -26.53 -8.90
C LEU A 198 -6.08 -28.05 -9.11
N GLU A 199 -5.27 -28.77 -8.33
CA GLU A 199 -5.18 -30.24 -8.42
C GLU A 199 -6.49 -30.94 -8.07
N LEU A 200 -7.29 -30.36 -7.17
CA LEU A 200 -8.62 -30.86 -6.80
C LEU A 200 -9.65 -30.73 -7.92
N SER A 201 -9.41 -29.84 -8.89
CA SER A 201 -10.32 -29.65 -10.03
C SER A 201 -10.07 -30.64 -11.17
N LEU A 202 -9.03 -31.47 -11.10
CA LEU A 202 -8.71 -32.45 -12.14
C LEU A 202 -9.64 -33.66 -12.13
N PRO A 203 -10.02 -34.21 -13.30
CA PRO A 203 -10.73 -35.48 -13.37
C PRO A 203 -9.92 -36.61 -12.72
N ALA A 204 -10.60 -37.56 -12.08
CA ALA A 204 -9.94 -38.76 -11.60
C ALA A 204 -9.79 -39.79 -12.74
N GLY A 205 -8.82 -40.70 -12.60
CA GLY A 205 -8.55 -41.74 -13.60
C GLY A 205 -7.79 -41.28 -14.85
N MET A 206 -7.18 -40.09 -14.81
CA MET A 206 -6.27 -39.63 -15.87
C MET A 206 -5.07 -40.58 -16.02
N SER A 207 -4.66 -40.81 -17.28
CA SER A 207 -3.41 -41.53 -17.56
C SER A 207 -2.19 -40.75 -17.07
N SER A 208 -1.02 -41.39 -17.00
CA SER A 208 0.22 -40.72 -16.59
C SER A 208 0.61 -39.57 -17.52
N THR A 209 0.34 -39.68 -18.83
CA THR A 209 0.63 -38.62 -19.81
C THR A 209 -0.35 -37.46 -19.70
N GLN A 210 -1.65 -37.74 -19.54
CA GLN A 210 -2.68 -36.73 -19.29
C GLN A 210 -2.39 -35.98 -17.98
N ARG A 211 -2.01 -36.70 -16.93
CA ARG A 211 -1.67 -36.11 -15.63
C ARG A 211 -0.44 -35.23 -15.72
N ALA A 212 0.62 -35.67 -16.41
CA ALA A 212 1.82 -34.85 -16.61
C ALA A 212 1.53 -33.56 -17.39
N ALA A 213 0.67 -33.61 -18.41
CA ALA A 213 0.24 -32.41 -19.15
C ALA A 213 -0.57 -31.46 -18.25
N ALA A 214 -1.50 -31.99 -17.47
CA ALA A 214 -2.27 -31.23 -16.49
C ALA A 214 -1.38 -30.58 -15.40
N ASP A 215 -0.42 -31.32 -14.83
CA ASP A 215 0.47 -30.79 -13.79
C ASP A 215 1.34 -29.65 -14.33
N ARG A 216 1.76 -29.69 -15.61
CA ARG A 216 2.46 -28.58 -16.26
C ARG A 216 1.57 -27.36 -16.43
N PHE A 217 0.33 -27.56 -16.89
CA PHE A 217 -0.63 -26.48 -17.01
C PHE A 217 -0.92 -25.83 -15.65
N ILE A 218 -1.14 -26.63 -14.60
CA ILE A 218 -1.24 -26.14 -13.21
C ILE A 218 0.01 -25.36 -12.82
N GLY A 219 1.21 -25.87 -13.12
CA GLY A 219 2.47 -25.18 -12.87
C GLY A 219 2.52 -23.80 -13.51
N ARG A 220 2.05 -23.67 -14.77
CA ARG A 220 1.95 -22.38 -15.47
C ARG A 220 0.97 -21.43 -14.79
N LEU A 221 -0.21 -21.90 -14.39
CA LEU A 221 -1.18 -21.06 -13.67
C LEU A 221 -0.63 -20.58 -12.32
N VAL A 222 0.10 -21.45 -11.61
CA VAL A 222 0.75 -21.12 -10.33
C VAL A 222 1.86 -20.09 -10.53
N GLN A 223 2.69 -20.22 -11.58
CA GLN A 223 3.71 -19.23 -11.92
C GLN A 223 3.10 -17.87 -12.26
N VAL A 224 1.97 -17.84 -12.97
CA VAL A 224 1.26 -16.59 -13.28
C VAL A 224 0.75 -15.93 -11.99
N TYR A 225 0.19 -16.71 -11.07
CA TYR A 225 -0.22 -16.20 -9.76
C TYR A 225 0.96 -15.66 -8.95
N GLU A 226 2.08 -16.40 -8.93
CA GLU A 226 3.31 -15.99 -8.26
C GLU A 226 3.86 -14.69 -8.86
N GLY A 227 3.88 -14.58 -10.20
CA GLY A 227 4.23 -13.35 -10.91
C GLY A 227 3.34 -12.18 -10.52
N CYS A 228 2.02 -12.37 -10.45
CA CYS A 228 1.10 -11.35 -9.96
C CYS A 228 1.38 -10.95 -8.51
N ARG A 229 1.73 -11.90 -7.64
CA ARG A 229 2.10 -11.63 -6.25
C ARG A 229 3.41 -10.85 -6.17
N ASP A 230 4.43 -11.26 -6.92
CA ASP A 230 5.77 -10.70 -6.83
C ASP A 230 5.88 -9.30 -7.41
N HIS A 231 5.23 -9.08 -8.56
CA HIS A 231 5.03 -7.75 -9.15
C HIS A 231 4.01 -6.91 -8.38
N VAL A 232 3.35 -7.51 -7.37
CA VAL A 232 2.34 -6.87 -6.55
C VAL A 232 1.26 -6.28 -7.47
N GLY A 233 0.76 -7.00 -8.48
CA GLY A 233 -0.11 -6.43 -9.51
C GLY A 233 -0.55 -7.46 -10.56
N LEU A 234 -1.28 -7.02 -11.59
CA LEU A 234 -1.67 -7.90 -12.69
C LEU A 234 -0.56 -7.93 -13.74
N THR A 235 -0.08 -9.12 -14.09
CA THR A 235 0.93 -9.27 -15.13
C THR A 235 0.29 -9.39 -16.52
N SER A 236 1.08 -9.18 -17.57
CA SER A 236 0.65 -9.40 -18.95
C SER A 236 0.20 -10.84 -19.18
N GLU A 237 0.91 -11.81 -18.60
CA GLU A 237 0.58 -13.24 -18.76
C GLU A 237 -0.79 -13.55 -18.16
N PHE A 238 -1.11 -12.96 -17.01
CA PHE A 238 -2.44 -13.11 -16.41
C PHE A 238 -3.54 -12.51 -17.28
N LEU A 239 -3.32 -11.31 -17.82
CA LEU A 239 -4.30 -10.65 -18.69
C LEU A 239 -4.54 -11.43 -19.99
N GLU A 240 -3.49 -12.07 -20.54
CA GLU A 240 -3.63 -12.96 -21.69
C GLU A 240 -4.45 -14.20 -21.34
N ILE A 241 -4.20 -14.83 -20.19
CA ILE A 241 -4.98 -15.98 -19.72
C ILE A 241 -6.44 -15.59 -19.47
N ASP A 242 -6.71 -14.47 -18.82
CA ASP A 242 -8.08 -14.01 -18.57
C ASP A 242 -8.83 -13.74 -19.88
N ARG A 243 -8.14 -13.16 -20.88
CA ARG A 243 -8.71 -12.97 -22.23
C ARG A 243 -8.99 -14.30 -22.93
N LEU A 244 -8.08 -15.26 -22.82
CA LEU A 244 -8.27 -16.60 -23.39
C LEU A 244 -9.41 -17.34 -22.70
N ALA A 245 -9.51 -17.26 -21.37
CA ALA A 245 -10.59 -17.86 -20.58
C ALA A 245 -11.96 -17.23 -20.87
N ALA A 246 -12.00 -15.95 -21.24
CA ALA A 246 -13.22 -15.30 -21.71
C ALA A 246 -13.65 -15.79 -23.11
N SER A 247 -12.74 -16.42 -23.87
CA SER A 247 -13.04 -17.02 -25.17
C SER A 247 -13.27 -18.52 -25.02
N SER A 248 -14.44 -19.03 -25.42
CA SER A 248 -14.76 -20.45 -25.35
C SER A 248 -13.79 -21.35 -26.15
N ALA A 249 -13.03 -20.78 -27.09
CA ALA A 249 -12.02 -21.49 -27.87
C ALA A 249 -10.77 -21.84 -27.04
N GLY A 250 -10.36 -20.99 -26.09
CA GLY A 250 -9.16 -21.19 -25.28
C GLY A 250 -9.27 -22.39 -24.34
N ASP A 251 -10.45 -22.63 -23.78
CA ASP A 251 -10.75 -23.78 -22.92
C ASP A 251 -10.66 -25.09 -23.71
N ALA A 252 -11.21 -25.10 -24.93
CA ALA A 252 -11.32 -26.30 -25.76
C ALA A 252 -9.95 -26.80 -26.25
N ASP A 253 -9.09 -25.90 -26.70
CA ASP A 253 -7.75 -26.27 -27.19
C ASP A 253 -6.86 -26.79 -26.06
N MET A 254 -6.89 -26.13 -24.90
CA MET A 254 -6.15 -26.56 -23.71
C MET A 254 -6.64 -27.91 -23.20
N ALA A 255 -7.97 -28.08 -23.08
CA ALA A 255 -8.58 -29.33 -22.67
C ALA A 255 -8.22 -30.48 -23.61
N LYS A 256 -8.22 -30.24 -24.93
CA LYS A 256 -7.82 -31.22 -25.93
C LYS A 256 -6.36 -31.62 -25.80
N ALA A 257 -5.47 -30.66 -25.61
CA ALA A 257 -4.05 -30.95 -25.44
C ALA A 257 -3.80 -31.79 -24.17
N ILE A 258 -4.46 -31.46 -23.05
CA ILE A 258 -4.37 -32.26 -21.82
C ILE A 258 -4.96 -33.66 -22.02
N PHE A 259 -6.13 -33.77 -22.65
CA PHE A 259 -6.81 -35.04 -22.91
C PHE A 259 -5.97 -35.98 -23.79
N GLU A 260 -5.26 -35.43 -24.77
CA GLU A 260 -4.35 -36.19 -25.64
C GLU A 260 -2.97 -36.42 -25.00
N GLY A 261 -2.70 -35.87 -23.81
CA GLY A 261 -1.40 -35.96 -23.14
C GLY A 261 -0.30 -35.19 -23.87
N ARG A 262 -0.65 -34.19 -24.69
CA ARG A 262 0.30 -33.31 -25.36
C ARG A 262 0.81 -32.26 -24.38
N LEU A 263 2.10 -31.98 -24.50
CA LEU A 263 2.73 -30.92 -23.75
C LEU A 263 2.24 -29.58 -24.30
N VAL A 264 1.67 -28.76 -23.42
CA VAL A 264 1.28 -27.40 -23.75
C VAL A 264 2.41 -26.49 -23.31
N ASP A 265 3.00 -25.79 -24.28
CA ASP A 265 3.96 -24.70 -24.03
C ASP A 265 3.19 -23.38 -23.78
#